data_AF-A0A7X8F362-F1
#
_entry.id   AF-A0A7X8F362-F1
#
_cell.length_a   1.000
_cell.length_b   1.000
_cell.length_c   1.000
_cell.angle_alpha   90.00
_cell.angle_beta   90.00
_cell.angle_gamma   90.00
#
_symmetry.space_group_name_H-M   'P 1'
#
loop_
_entity.id
_entity.type
_entity.pdbx_description
1 polymer ?
#
loop_
_entity_poly.entity_id
_entity_poly.type
_entity_poly.pdbx_seq_one_letter_code
_entity_poly.pdbx_strand_id
1 'polypeptide(L)'
;MADIFTEAVKLYGLRKYDESLRRLESILVSDGQDVDLDVIYYIGLCYVRISKPDEAMQFFEQIVTVCKDEKRCNQCRLILAVLYVQTGRFTLADYELRKLLQNGCQTVPVLTVLGYAAWAQKRTNEAVDWYAKALEIEPDNATALNGYGYVLACDSKDLTRALSLCRKALEISPESAAYLDSIAWVYYKLGLLKEAKSYIKKAKARNPKHDEILNHYRIIYEQMADNSRSSIQGR
;
A
#
# COMPACT_ATOMS: atom_id res chain seq x y z
N MET A 1 -30.96 5.52 18.07
CA MET A 1 -30.13 5.77 16.87
C MET A 1 -28.87 6.55 17.20
N ALA A 2 -28.94 7.84 17.54
CA ALA A 2 -27.75 8.65 17.85
C ALA A 2 -26.88 8.10 19.00
N ASP A 3 -27.49 7.50 20.02
CA ASP A 3 -26.79 6.91 21.16
C ASP A 3 -25.99 5.64 20.78
N ILE A 4 -26.61 4.74 20.01
CA ILE A 4 -25.97 3.50 19.53
C ILE A 4 -24.81 3.82 18.58
N PHE A 5 -25.01 4.79 17.67
CA PHE A 5 -23.96 5.21 16.75
C PHE A 5 -22.76 5.83 17.51
N THR A 6 -23.03 6.71 18.48
CA THR A 6 -21.98 7.32 19.31
C THR A 6 -21.21 6.26 20.12
N GLU A 7 -21.91 5.29 20.69
CA GLU A 7 -21.30 4.13 21.37
C GLU A 7 -20.40 3.34 20.41
N ALA A 8 -20.87 3.06 19.20
CA ALA A 8 -20.10 2.33 18.19
C ALA A 8 -18.81 3.07 17.80
N VAL A 9 -18.89 4.37 17.51
CA VAL A 9 -17.69 5.18 17.18
C VAL A 9 -16.69 5.18 18.33
N LYS A 10 -17.17 5.23 19.58
CA LYS A 10 -16.31 5.10 20.77
C LYS A 10 -15.64 3.72 20.83
N LEU A 11 -16.39 2.65 20.59
CA LEU A 11 -15.84 1.28 20.53
C LEU A 11 -14.77 1.13 19.44
N TYR A 12 -15.00 1.73 18.26
CA TYR A 12 -14.01 1.80 17.19
C TYR A 12 -12.72 2.50 17.67
N GLY A 13 -12.84 3.67 18.32
CA GLY A 13 -11.71 4.39 18.90
C GLY A 13 -10.94 3.58 19.96
N LEU A 14 -11.65 2.74 20.72
CA LEU A 14 -11.08 1.79 21.68
C LEU A 14 -10.53 0.51 21.04
N ARG A 15 -10.51 0.42 19.70
CA ARG A 15 -10.06 -0.74 18.91
C ARG A 15 -10.89 -2.01 19.14
N LYS A 16 -12.11 -1.87 19.67
CA LYS A 16 -13.08 -2.96 19.85
C LYS A 16 -13.92 -3.11 18.59
N TYR A 17 -13.27 -3.50 17.49
CA TYR A 17 -13.86 -3.45 16.15
C TYR A 17 -15.05 -4.38 15.99
N ASP A 18 -15.00 -5.61 16.54
CA ASP A 18 -16.14 -6.55 16.48
C ASP A 18 -17.34 -6.06 17.29
N GLU A 19 -17.12 -5.45 18.46
CA GLU A 19 -18.20 -4.86 19.27
C GLU A 19 -18.81 -3.66 18.52
N SER A 20 -17.96 -2.77 17.99
CA SER A 20 -18.39 -1.64 17.16
C SER A 20 -19.21 -2.10 15.96
N LEU A 21 -18.75 -3.12 15.24
CA LEU A 21 -19.40 -3.66 14.06
C LEU A 21 -20.81 -4.18 14.40
N ARG A 22 -20.95 -4.98 15.47
CA ARG A 22 -22.28 -5.47 15.92
C ARG A 22 -23.26 -4.34 16.23
N ARG A 23 -22.77 -3.26 16.86
CA ARG A 23 -23.61 -2.08 17.15
C ARG A 23 -24.05 -1.40 15.85
N LEU A 24 -23.14 -1.18 14.90
CA LEU A 24 -23.45 -0.54 13.62
C LEU A 24 -24.40 -1.38 12.75
N GLU A 25 -24.21 -2.70 12.72
CA GLU A 25 -25.10 -3.62 11.99
C GLU A 25 -26.52 -3.63 12.57
N SER A 26 -26.66 -3.48 13.90
CA SER A 26 -27.99 -3.35 14.51
C SER A 26 -28.74 -2.10 14.05
N ILE A 27 -28.03 -1.01 13.74
CA ILE A 27 -28.59 0.22 13.17
C ILE A 27 -29.05 -0.03 11.73
N LEU A 28 -28.21 -0.70 10.93
CA LEU A 28 -28.49 -1.02 9.52
C LEU A 28 -29.76 -1.86 9.36
N VAL A 29 -29.99 -2.83 10.25
CA VAL A 29 -31.18 -3.69 10.24
C VAL A 29 -32.45 -2.93 10.62
N SER A 30 -32.36 -1.92 11.49
CA SER A 30 -33.52 -1.20 12.00
C SER A 30 -34.11 -0.15 11.05
N ASP A 31 -33.31 0.42 10.14
CA ASP A 31 -33.67 1.67 9.45
C ASP A 31 -34.26 1.51 8.03
N GLY A 32 -34.11 0.36 7.36
CA GLY A 32 -34.54 0.26 5.96
C GLY A 32 -33.82 1.27 5.05
N GLN A 33 -34.38 1.59 3.87
CA GLN A 33 -33.68 2.17 2.70
C GLN A 33 -32.91 3.51 2.87
N ASP A 34 -32.97 4.20 4.02
CA ASP A 34 -32.35 5.53 4.22
C ASP A 34 -31.29 5.53 5.34
N VAL A 35 -30.33 4.61 5.24
CA VAL A 35 -29.25 4.45 6.24
C VAL A 35 -28.20 5.54 6.09
N ASP A 36 -27.86 6.18 7.20
CA ASP A 36 -26.81 7.19 7.32
C ASP A 36 -25.46 6.69 6.75
N LEU A 37 -24.87 7.46 5.83
CA LEU A 37 -23.59 7.14 5.21
C LEU A 37 -22.44 7.04 6.22
N ASP A 38 -22.53 7.73 7.36
CA ASP A 38 -21.53 7.61 8.41
C ASP A 38 -21.58 6.23 9.09
N VAL A 39 -22.76 5.61 9.22
CA VAL A 39 -22.88 4.22 9.73
C VAL A 39 -22.19 3.26 8.77
N ILE A 40 -22.51 3.36 7.47
CA ILE A 40 -21.91 2.54 6.41
C ILE A 40 -20.38 2.73 6.38
N TYR A 41 -19.92 3.97 6.55
CA TYR A 41 -18.51 4.32 6.59
C TYR A 41 -17.77 3.63 7.75
N TYR A 42 -18.32 3.70 8.96
CA TYR A 42 -17.71 3.03 10.12
C TYR A 42 -17.77 1.50 10.03
N ILE A 43 -18.80 0.93 9.40
CA ILE A 43 -18.84 -0.52 9.11
C ILE A 43 -17.69 -0.89 8.18
N GLY A 44 -17.52 -0.16 7.07
CA GLY A 44 -16.39 -0.35 6.15
C GLY A 44 -15.04 -0.27 6.87
N LEU A 45 -14.85 0.74 7.73
CA LEU A 45 -13.65 0.88 8.54
C LEU A 45 -13.44 -0.29 9.52
N CYS A 46 -14.49 -0.81 10.14
CA CYS A 46 -14.40 -2.00 10.99
C CYS A 46 -13.90 -3.20 10.17
N TYR A 47 -14.48 -3.45 8.99
CA TYR A 47 -14.05 -4.52 8.10
C TYR A 47 -12.59 -4.39 7.66
N VAL A 48 -12.10 -3.18 7.38
CA VAL A 48 -10.66 -2.92 7.15
C VAL A 48 -9.83 -3.35 8.35
N ARG A 49 -10.26 -3.00 9.57
CA ARG A 49 -9.51 -3.24 10.80
C ARG A 49 -9.45 -4.70 11.23
N ILE A 50 -10.45 -5.50 10.85
CA ILE A 50 -10.50 -6.94 11.08
C ILE A 50 -9.95 -7.75 9.90
N SER A 51 -9.24 -7.10 8.97
CA SER A 51 -8.57 -7.73 7.82
C SER A 51 -9.53 -8.45 6.86
N LYS A 52 -10.70 -7.85 6.62
CA LYS A 52 -11.74 -8.31 5.71
C LYS A 52 -11.94 -7.30 4.57
N PRO A 53 -10.99 -7.23 3.61
CA PRO A 53 -10.96 -6.17 2.62
C PRO A 53 -12.11 -6.25 1.62
N ASP A 54 -12.55 -7.45 1.24
CA ASP A 54 -13.62 -7.63 0.25
C ASP A 54 -14.99 -7.20 0.82
N GLU A 55 -15.25 -7.46 2.10
CA GLU A 55 -16.42 -6.93 2.79
C GLU A 55 -16.33 -5.40 2.93
N ALA A 56 -15.16 -4.87 3.32
CA ALA A 56 -14.97 -3.43 3.45
C ALA A 56 -15.24 -2.67 2.15
N MET A 57 -14.79 -3.21 1.01
CA MET A 57 -14.99 -2.60 -0.31
C MET A 57 -16.46 -2.36 -0.62
N GLN A 58 -17.33 -3.31 -0.32
CA GLN A 58 -18.77 -3.20 -0.62
C GLN A 58 -19.39 -1.97 0.04
N PHE A 59 -19.03 -1.69 1.30
CA PHE A 59 -19.54 -0.53 2.03
C PHE A 59 -19.00 0.79 1.45
N PHE A 60 -17.72 0.85 1.09
CA PHE A 60 -17.17 2.07 0.50
C PHE A 60 -17.65 2.29 -0.95
N GLU A 61 -17.84 1.24 -1.74
CA GLU A 61 -18.43 1.27 -3.09
C GLU A 61 -19.84 1.83 -3.05
N GLN A 62 -20.64 1.40 -2.05
CA GLN A 62 -21.95 1.95 -1.80
C GLN A 62 -21.88 3.46 -1.52
N ILE A 63 -20.97 3.90 -0.63
CA ILE A 63 -20.82 5.33 -0.31
C ILE A 63 -20.46 6.13 -1.55
N VAL A 64 -19.42 5.76 -2.31
CA VAL A 64 -18.97 6.57 -3.46
C VAL A 64 -19.99 6.60 -4.61
N THR A 65 -20.96 5.70 -4.61
CA THR A 65 -22.07 5.66 -5.59
C THR A 65 -23.18 6.65 -5.25
N VAL A 66 -23.50 6.83 -3.96
CA VAL A 66 -24.66 7.64 -3.52
C VAL A 66 -24.27 8.98 -2.89
N CYS A 67 -23.01 9.11 -2.48
CA CYS A 67 -22.52 10.25 -1.72
C CYS A 67 -22.57 11.56 -2.53
N LYS A 68 -23.19 12.59 -1.94
CA LYS A 68 -23.20 13.96 -2.45
C LYS A 68 -22.14 14.85 -1.79
N ASP A 69 -21.64 14.46 -0.62
CA ASP A 69 -20.56 15.17 0.07
C ASP A 69 -19.20 14.81 -0.54
N GLU A 70 -18.61 15.75 -1.25
CA GLU A 70 -17.33 15.56 -1.93
C GLU A 70 -16.21 15.12 -0.98
N LYS A 71 -16.18 15.64 0.26
CA LYS A 71 -15.13 15.30 1.23
C LYS A 71 -15.20 13.84 1.63
N ARG A 72 -16.39 13.37 2.04
CA ARG A 72 -16.61 11.95 2.39
C ARG A 72 -16.36 11.03 1.21
N CYS A 73 -16.84 11.42 0.03
CA CYS A 73 -16.64 10.65 -1.19
C CYS A 73 -15.14 10.48 -1.47
N ASN A 74 -14.38 11.56 -1.47
CA ASN A 74 -12.93 11.53 -1.73
C ASN A 74 -12.19 10.70 -0.66
N GLN A 75 -12.57 10.80 0.61
CA GLN A 75 -12.00 9.94 1.65
C GLN A 75 -12.24 8.45 1.38
N CYS A 76 -13.46 8.08 0.99
CA CYS A 76 -13.81 6.69 0.69
C CYS A 76 -13.13 6.18 -0.59
N ARG A 77 -13.00 7.01 -1.62
CA ARG A 77 -12.26 6.66 -2.85
C ARG A 77 -10.80 6.33 -2.57
N LEU A 78 -10.15 7.09 -1.69
CA LEU A 78 -8.76 6.80 -1.31
C LEU A 78 -8.65 5.46 -0.57
N ILE A 79 -9.58 5.18 0.35
CA ILE A 79 -9.62 3.89 1.06
C ILE A 79 -9.84 2.74 0.07
N LEU A 80 -10.81 2.87 -0.84
CA LEU A 80 -11.05 1.89 -1.90
C LEU A 80 -9.83 1.65 -2.76
N ALA A 81 -9.16 2.72 -3.21
CA ALA A 81 -7.96 2.60 -4.03
C ALA A 81 -6.85 1.80 -3.32
N VAL A 82 -6.65 2.04 -2.02
CA VAL A 82 -5.69 1.28 -1.21
C VAL A 82 -6.10 -0.19 -1.08
N LEU A 83 -7.38 -0.48 -0.82
CA LEU A 83 -7.89 -1.85 -0.72
C LEU A 83 -7.78 -2.59 -2.06
N TYR A 84 -8.10 -1.92 -3.17
CA TYR A 84 -7.95 -2.47 -4.52
C TYR A 84 -6.48 -2.76 -4.84
N VAL A 85 -5.55 -1.89 -4.46
CA VAL A 85 -4.12 -2.16 -4.58
C VAL A 85 -3.72 -3.40 -3.77
N GLN A 86 -4.16 -3.50 -2.52
CA GLN A 86 -3.82 -4.64 -1.64
C GLN A 86 -4.35 -5.98 -2.15
N THR A 87 -5.47 -5.96 -2.88
CA THR A 87 -6.12 -7.14 -3.45
C THR A 87 -5.79 -7.38 -4.92
N GLY A 88 -4.85 -6.61 -5.49
CA GLY A 88 -4.38 -6.78 -6.87
C GLY A 88 -5.32 -6.22 -7.95
N ARG A 89 -6.39 -5.50 -7.58
CA ARG A 89 -7.38 -4.90 -8.48
C ARG A 89 -6.91 -3.54 -9.01
N PHE A 90 -5.74 -3.50 -9.65
CA PHE A 90 -5.05 -2.25 -9.99
C PHE A 90 -5.82 -1.32 -10.94
N THR A 91 -6.64 -1.87 -11.84
CA THR A 91 -7.47 -1.07 -12.75
C THR A 91 -8.54 -0.29 -12.00
N LEU A 92 -9.18 -0.91 -11.00
CA LEU A 92 -10.17 -0.25 -10.15
C LEU A 92 -9.51 0.80 -9.25
N ALA A 93 -8.33 0.49 -8.72
CA ALA A 93 -7.55 1.48 -7.97
C ALA A 93 -7.22 2.72 -8.82
N ASP A 94 -6.72 2.53 -10.04
CA ASP A 94 -6.39 3.62 -10.96
C ASP A 94 -7.63 4.48 -11.29
N TYR A 95 -8.78 3.84 -11.52
CA TYR A 95 -10.05 4.53 -11.74
C TYR A 95 -10.42 5.46 -10.57
N GLU A 96 -10.40 4.94 -9.34
CA GLU A 96 -10.74 5.71 -8.15
C GLU A 96 -9.76 6.86 -7.88
N LEU A 97 -8.47 6.62 -8.08
CA LEU A 97 -7.43 7.63 -7.91
C LEU A 97 -7.53 8.73 -8.96
N ARG A 98 -7.86 8.40 -10.22
CA ARG A 98 -8.09 9.42 -11.25
C ARG A 98 -9.33 10.26 -10.97
N LYS A 99 -10.38 9.68 -10.36
CA LYS A 99 -11.53 10.44 -9.86
C LYS A 99 -11.12 11.42 -8.77
N LEU A 100 -10.23 11.02 -7.85
CA LEU A 100 -9.66 11.93 -6.86
C LEU A 100 -8.91 13.09 -7.51
N LEU A 101 -8.08 12.83 -8.51
CA LEU A 101 -7.37 13.89 -9.24
C LEU A 101 -8.34 14.84 -9.96
N GLN A 102 -9.41 14.32 -10.59
CA GLN A 102 -10.45 15.14 -11.23
C GLN A 102 -11.15 16.08 -10.24
N ASN A 103 -11.29 15.63 -8.98
CA ASN A 103 -11.86 16.41 -7.88
C ASN A 103 -10.80 17.29 -7.16
N GLY A 104 -9.63 17.51 -7.77
CA GLY A 104 -8.57 18.35 -7.20
C GLY A 104 -7.85 17.74 -5.98
N CYS A 105 -8.11 16.47 -5.63
CA CYS A 105 -7.45 15.78 -4.52
C CYS A 105 -6.07 15.25 -4.93
N GLN A 106 -5.13 16.17 -5.12
CA GLN A 106 -3.74 15.86 -5.42
C GLN A 106 -2.88 15.86 -4.14
N THR A 107 -3.06 14.84 -3.31
CA THR A 107 -2.30 14.66 -2.07
C THR A 107 -1.19 13.62 -2.24
N VAL A 108 -0.16 13.66 -1.39
CA VAL A 108 0.94 12.69 -1.40
C VAL A 108 0.46 11.23 -1.31
N PRO A 109 -0.53 10.88 -0.45
CA PRO A 109 -1.13 9.54 -0.47
C PRO A 109 -1.73 9.15 -1.82
N VAL A 110 -2.47 10.04 -2.49
CA VAL A 110 -3.07 9.75 -3.81
C VAL A 110 -1.97 9.51 -4.85
N LEU A 111 -0.96 10.37 -4.89
CA LEU A 111 0.14 10.28 -5.84
C LEU A 111 1.00 9.02 -5.63
N THR A 112 1.27 8.64 -4.37
CA THR A 112 2.03 7.43 -4.06
C THR A 112 1.28 6.15 -4.42
N VAL A 113 -0.03 6.09 -4.16
CA VAL A 113 -0.86 4.94 -4.54
C VAL A 113 -1.01 4.86 -6.07
N LEU A 114 -1.12 5.99 -6.78
CA LEU A 114 -1.06 6.03 -8.25
C LEU A 114 0.26 5.50 -8.78
N GLY A 115 1.38 5.92 -8.18
CA GLY A 115 2.70 5.43 -8.54
C GLY A 115 2.79 3.91 -8.44
N TYR A 116 2.30 3.35 -7.33
CA TYR A 116 2.27 1.89 -7.14
C TYR A 116 1.35 1.19 -8.14
N ALA A 117 0.12 1.68 -8.31
CA ALA A 117 -0.87 1.08 -9.21
C ALA A 117 -0.40 1.12 -10.69
N ALA A 118 0.29 2.19 -11.10
CA ALA A 118 0.88 2.31 -12.43
C ALA A 118 2.03 1.31 -12.63
N TRP A 119 2.94 1.18 -11.66
CA TRP A 119 4.03 0.21 -11.71
C TRP A 119 3.52 -1.24 -11.79
N ALA A 120 2.52 -1.58 -10.96
CA ALA A 120 1.92 -2.91 -10.96
C ALA A 120 1.30 -3.27 -12.33
N GLN A 121 0.79 -2.26 -13.04
CA GLN A 121 0.27 -2.36 -14.41
C GLN A 121 1.33 -2.21 -15.49
N LYS A 122 2.63 -2.31 -15.14
CA LYS A 122 3.77 -2.18 -16.05
C LYS A 122 3.90 -0.82 -16.74
N ARG A 123 3.21 0.22 -16.23
CA ARG A 123 3.32 1.61 -16.68
C ARG A 123 4.45 2.31 -15.92
N THR A 124 5.69 1.86 -16.13
CA THR A 124 6.84 2.28 -15.29
C THR A 124 7.13 3.78 -15.38
N ASN A 125 7.08 4.39 -16.58
CA ASN A 125 7.36 5.82 -16.72
C ASN A 125 6.35 6.67 -15.96
N GLU A 126 5.07 6.31 -16.05
CA GLU A 126 4.01 6.98 -15.30
C GLU A 126 4.17 6.80 -13.78
N ALA A 127 4.60 5.62 -13.33
CA ALA A 127 4.88 5.39 -11.91
C ALA A 127 5.97 6.33 -11.39
N VAL A 128 7.06 6.50 -12.15
CA VAL A 128 8.15 7.42 -11.84
C VAL A 128 7.63 8.86 -11.73
N ASP A 129 6.81 9.30 -12.69
CA ASP A 129 6.25 10.65 -12.70
C ASP A 129 5.37 10.91 -11.47
N TRP A 130 4.55 9.93 -11.07
CA TRP A 130 3.70 10.06 -9.89
C TRP A 130 4.49 10.13 -8.59
N TYR A 131 5.53 9.30 -8.43
CA TYR A 131 6.39 9.39 -7.25
C TYR A 131 7.21 10.68 -7.24
N ALA A 132 7.68 11.16 -8.40
CA ALA A 132 8.37 12.45 -8.50
C ALA A 132 7.46 13.60 -8.03
N LYS A 133 6.22 13.66 -8.51
CA LYS A 133 5.21 14.64 -8.05
C LYS A 133 4.92 14.54 -6.55
N ALA A 134 4.88 13.32 -6.00
CA ALA A 134 4.71 13.14 -4.56
C ALA A 134 5.87 13.77 -3.77
N LEU A 135 7.10 13.64 -4.26
CA LEU A 135 8.31 14.19 -3.65
C LEU A 135 8.49 15.69 -3.89
N GLU A 136 7.86 16.27 -4.91
CA GLU A 136 7.78 17.73 -5.07
C GLU A 136 6.95 18.36 -3.94
N ILE A 137 5.90 17.66 -3.46
CA ILE A 137 5.06 18.13 -2.35
C ILE A 137 5.72 17.82 -1.00
N GLU A 138 6.18 16.59 -0.80
CA GLU A 138 6.87 16.14 0.42
C GLU A 138 8.21 15.45 0.08
N PRO A 139 9.32 16.20 0.04
CA PRO A 139 10.65 15.67 -0.35
C PRO A 139 11.20 14.52 0.52
N ASP A 140 10.66 14.38 1.74
CA ASP A 140 11.04 13.37 2.72
C ASP A 140 9.92 12.33 2.94
N ASN A 141 8.97 12.21 2.01
CA ASN A 141 7.96 11.15 2.12
C ASN A 141 8.59 9.77 1.89
N ALA A 142 8.74 8.99 2.96
CA ALA A 142 9.44 7.70 2.91
C ALA A 142 8.80 6.69 1.93
N THR A 143 7.47 6.69 1.81
CA THR A 143 6.76 5.81 0.87
C THR A 143 7.05 6.19 -0.58
N ALA A 144 7.01 7.50 -0.90
CA ALA A 144 7.34 7.99 -2.24
C ALA A 144 8.81 7.75 -2.59
N LEU A 145 9.74 8.00 -1.66
CA LEU A 145 11.16 7.74 -1.82
C LEU A 145 11.42 6.25 -2.12
N ASN A 146 10.86 5.36 -1.30
CA ASN A 146 11.03 3.91 -1.51
C ASN A 146 10.38 3.44 -2.81
N GLY A 147 9.14 3.87 -3.08
CA GLY A 147 8.42 3.50 -4.30
C GLY A 147 9.19 3.92 -5.55
N TYR A 148 9.71 5.15 -5.59
CA TYR A 148 10.52 5.62 -6.70
C TYR A 148 11.81 4.79 -6.84
N GLY A 149 12.56 4.62 -5.75
CA GLY A 149 13.80 3.84 -5.79
C GLY A 149 13.58 2.40 -6.24
N TYR A 150 12.53 1.74 -5.75
CA TYR A 150 12.16 0.38 -6.15
C TYR A 150 11.84 0.28 -7.64
N VAL A 151 11.05 1.21 -8.17
CA VAL A 151 10.70 1.25 -9.60
C VAL A 151 11.94 1.43 -10.48
N LEU A 152 12.87 2.31 -10.10
CA LEU A 152 14.14 2.47 -10.81
C LEU A 152 14.99 1.19 -10.80
N ALA A 153 14.94 0.43 -9.70
CA ALA A 153 15.65 -0.83 -9.55
C ALA A 153 15.08 -1.95 -10.42
N CYS A 154 13.75 -2.04 -10.54
CA CYS A 154 13.09 -3.04 -11.39
C CYS A 154 13.55 -2.96 -12.85
N ASP A 155 13.64 -1.74 -13.39
CA ASP A 155 14.02 -1.46 -14.79
C ASP A 155 15.55 -1.37 -15.00
N SER A 156 16.37 -1.53 -13.94
CA SER A 156 17.83 -1.36 -13.99
C SER A 156 18.30 -0.02 -14.60
N LYS A 157 17.50 1.05 -14.47
CA LYS A 157 17.76 2.36 -15.11
C LYS A 157 18.88 3.14 -14.41
N ASP A 158 18.72 3.37 -13.11
CA ASP A 158 19.66 4.13 -12.28
C ASP A 158 19.73 3.52 -10.87
N LEU A 159 20.55 2.47 -10.74
CA LEU A 159 20.67 1.70 -9.50
C LEU A 159 21.34 2.49 -8.36
N THR A 160 22.18 3.47 -8.69
CA THR A 160 22.82 4.35 -7.70
C THR A 160 21.79 5.26 -7.06
N ARG A 161 20.96 5.93 -7.89
CA ARG A 161 19.87 6.76 -7.39
C ARG A 161 18.81 5.93 -6.68
N ALA A 162 18.48 4.75 -7.19
CA ALA A 162 17.57 3.82 -6.54
C ALA A 162 18.02 3.48 -5.11
N LEU A 163 19.30 3.16 -4.93
CA LEU A 163 19.86 2.85 -3.62
C LEU A 163 19.80 4.05 -2.67
N SER A 164 20.12 5.25 -3.17
CA SER A 164 20.06 6.49 -2.39
C SER A 164 18.64 6.78 -1.89
N LEU A 165 17.65 6.69 -2.78
CA LEU A 165 16.24 6.92 -2.44
C LEU A 165 15.73 5.91 -1.41
N CYS A 166 15.97 4.61 -1.63
CA CYS A 166 15.53 3.57 -0.70
C CYS A 166 16.23 3.66 0.66
N ARG A 167 17.51 4.04 0.71
CA ARG A 167 18.23 4.28 1.96
C ARG A 167 17.64 5.46 2.75
N LYS A 168 17.36 6.57 2.07
CA LYS A 168 16.70 7.73 2.70
C LYS A 168 15.33 7.35 3.27
N ALA A 169 14.55 6.55 2.54
CA ALA A 169 13.28 6.03 3.05
C ALA A 169 13.45 5.18 4.32
N LEU A 170 14.47 4.30 4.35
CA LEU A 170 14.78 3.49 5.52
C LEU A 170 15.29 4.33 6.70
N GLU A 171 16.06 5.38 6.47
CA GLU A 171 16.50 6.30 7.54
C GLU A 171 15.31 6.96 8.24
N ILE A 172 14.29 7.34 7.47
CA ILE A 172 13.04 7.94 7.98
C ILE A 172 12.16 6.90 8.69
N SER A 173 12.15 5.65 8.21
CA SER A 173 11.39 4.55 8.83
C SER A 173 12.23 3.29 8.96
N PRO A 174 13.10 3.22 9.99
CA PRO A 174 14.10 2.16 10.15
C PRO A 174 13.52 0.75 10.29
N GLU A 175 12.25 0.65 10.69
CA GLU A 175 11.56 -0.62 10.94
C GLU A 175 10.78 -1.17 9.74
N SER A 176 10.76 -0.47 8.60
CA SER A 176 10.01 -0.93 7.42
C SER A 176 10.62 -2.17 6.77
N ALA A 177 9.89 -3.29 6.78
CA ALA A 177 10.27 -4.51 6.08
C ALA A 177 10.33 -4.33 4.55
N ALA A 178 9.39 -3.56 4.00
CA ALA A 178 9.33 -3.26 2.56
C ALA A 178 10.53 -2.44 2.08
N TYR A 179 11.05 -1.54 2.92
CA TYR A 179 12.19 -0.70 2.54
C TYR A 179 13.50 -1.48 2.60
N LEU A 180 13.64 -2.37 3.60
CA LEU A 180 14.74 -3.34 3.62
C LEU A 180 14.73 -4.25 2.38
N ASP A 181 13.55 -4.73 1.98
CA ASP A 181 13.37 -5.55 0.78
C ASP A 181 13.76 -4.78 -0.49
N SER A 182 13.31 -3.54 -0.63
CA SER A 182 13.64 -2.68 -1.77
C SER A 182 15.15 -2.44 -1.88
N ILE A 183 15.84 -2.19 -0.76
CA ILE A 183 17.31 -2.07 -0.73
C ILE A 183 17.98 -3.40 -1.11
N ALA A 184 17.47 -4.53 -0.61
CA ALA A 184 17.99 -5.85 -1.00
C ALA A 184 17.87 -6.09 -2.50
N TRP A 185 16.73 -5.71 -3.09
CA TRP A 185 16.48 -5.81 -4.52
C TRP A 185 17.43 -4.93 -5.33
N VAL A 186 17.70 -3.70 -4.89
CA VAL A 186 18.71 -2.83 -5.52
C VAL A 186 20.10 -3.48 -5.49
N TYR A 187 20.52 -4.02 -4.34
CA TYR A 187 21.81 -4.72 -4.24
C TYR A 187 21.88 -5.96 -5.11
N TYR A 188 20.78 -6.71 -5.21
CA TYR A 188 20.69 -7.85 -6.11
C TYR A 188 20.90 -7.41 -7.57
N LYS A 189 20.24 -6.34 -8.00
CA LYS A 189 20.38 -5.76 -9.35
C LYS A 189 21.79 -5.23 -9.62
N LEU A 190 22.51 -4.77 -8.59
CA LEU A 190 23.92 -4.38 -8.66
C LEU A 190 24.90 -5.58 -8.68
N GLY A 191 24.41 -6.82 -8.53
CA GLY A 191 25.27 -8.01 -8.41
C GLY A 191 25.95 -8.15 -7.04
N LEU A 192 25.63 -7.28 -6.09
CA LEU A 192 26.19 -7.25 -4.74
C LEU A 192 25.42 -8.21 -3.81
N LEU A 193 25.59 -9.51 -4.07
CA LEU A 193 24.76 -10.56 -3.45
C LEU A 193 24.96 -10.70 -1.93
N LYS A 194 26.12 -10.33 -1.39
CA LYS A 194 26.38 -10.39 0.06
C LYS A 194 25.52 -9.38 0.81
N GLU A 195 25.46 -8.16 0.29
CA GLU A 195 24.66 -7.05 0.77
C GLU A 195 23.18 -7.35 0.59
N ALA A 196 22.79 -7.82 -0.61
CA ALA A 196 21.41 -8.24 -0.90
C ALA A 196 20.91 -9.27 0.12
N LYS A 197 21.71 -10.31 0.40
CA LYS A 197 21.42 -11.33 1.42
C LYS A 197 21.25 -10.73 2.82
N SER A 198 22.11 -9.78 3.20
CA SER A 198 22.03 -9.15 4.53
C SER A 198 20.69 -8.43 4.72
N TYR A 199 20.28 -7.62 3.73
CA TYR A 199 19.04 -6.85 3.80
C TYR A 199 17.80 -7.74 3.68
N ILE A 200 17.77 -8.71 2.75
CA ILE A 200 16.58 -9.54 2.55
C ILE A 200 16.29 -10.45 3.75
N LYS A 201 17.33 -10.89 4.49
CA LYS A 201 17.15 -11.63 5.74
C LYS A 201 16.46 -10.77 6.81
N LYS A 202 16.84 -9.49 6.91
CA LYS A 202 16.19 -8.55 7.85
C LYS A 202 14.75 -8.28 7.43
N ALA A 203 14.50 -8.07 6.14
CA ALA A 203 13.15 -7.85 5.61
C ALA A 203 12.22 -9.04 5.94
N LYS A 204 12.66 -10.27 5.65
CA LYS A 204 11.92 -11.50 5.96
C LYS A 204 11.73 -11.70 7.46
N ALA A 205 12.73 -11.39 8.30
CA ALA A 205 12.57 -11.51 9.74
C ALA A 205 11.47 -10.59 10.29
N ARG A 206 11.31 -9.40 9.70
CA ARG A 206 10.27 -8.43 10.09
C ARG A 206 8.90 -8.76 9.55
N ASN A 207 8.81 -9.28 8.32
CA ASN A 207 7.53 -9.70 7.74
C ASN A 207 7.68 -11.06 7.02
N PRO A 208 7.61 -12.17 7.77
CA PRO A 208 7.94 -13.51 7.25
C PRO A 208 6.89 -14.10 6.31
N LYS A 209 5.70 -13.49 6.22
CA LYS A 209 4.57 -13.97 5.40
C LYS A 209 4.30 -13.08 4.18
N HIS A 210 5.13 -12.08 3.91
CA HIS A 210 4.92 -11.19 2.77
C HIS A 210 5.43 -11.84 1.48
N ASP A 211 4.53 -12.03 0.50
CA ASP A 211 4.82 -12.77 -0.72
C ASP A 211 5.99 -12.19 -1.52
N GLU A 212 6.02 -10.87 -1.75
CA GLU A 212 7.10 -10.22 -2.50
C GLU A 212 8.48 -10.43 -1.83
N ILE A 213 8.56 -10.26 -0.51
CA ILE A 213 9.79 -10.45 0.28
C ILE A 213 10.24 -11.91 0.19
N LEU A 214 9.32 -12.86 0.26
CA LEU A 214 9.64 -14.29 0.12
C LEU A 214 10.13 -14.62 -1.28
N ASN A 215 9.55 -14.00 -2.31
CA ASN A 215 9.99 -14.17 -3.69
C ASN A 215 11.40 -13.60 -3.92
N HIS A 216 11.66 -12.36 -3.49
CA HIS A 216 13.00 -11.76 -3.57
C HIS A 216 14.03 -12.56 -2.76
N TYR A 217 13.65 -13.04 -1.57
CA TYR A 217 14.49 -13.94 -0.78
C TYR A 217 14.89 -15.19 -1.57
N ARG A 218 13.92 -15.85 -2.21
CA ARG A 218 14.18 -17.03 -3.02
C ARG A 218 15.13 -16.72 -4.18
N ILE A 219 14.83 -15.68 -4.97
CA ILE A 219 15.63 -15.27 -6.13
C ILE A 219 17.09 -14.98 -5.74
N ILE A 220 17.30 -14.22 -4.67
CA ILE A 220 18.65 -13.88 -4.20
C ILE A 220 19.42 -15.13 -3.80
N TYR A 221 18.79 -16.06 -3.09
CA TYR A 221 19.45 -17.29 -2.63
C TYR A 221 19.74 -18.28 -3.76
N GLU A 222 18.86 -18.39 -4.75
CA GLU A 222 19.09 -19.19 -5.97
C GLU A 222 20.32 -18.68 -6.71
N GLN A 223 20.39 -17.37 -6.99
CA GLN A 223 21.54 -16.76 -7.66
C GLN A 223 22.86 -16.99 -6.90
N MET A 224 22.84 -16.95 -5.56
CA MET A 224 24.02 -17.21 -4.76
C MET A 224 24.49 -18.67 -4.83
N ALA A 225 23.54 -19.62 -4.89
CA ALA A 225 23.86 -21.04 -5.01
C ALA A 225 24.49 -21.33 -6.38
N ASP A 226 23.97 -20.73 -7.45
CA ASP A 226 24.48 -20.90 -8.81
C ASP A 226 25.88 -20.32 -8.97
N ASN A 227 26.12 -19.10 -8.46
CA ASN A 227 27.46 -18.49 -8.46
C ASN A 227 28.50 -19.36 -7.72
N SER A 228 28.07 -20.01 -6.63
CA SER A 228 28.95 -20.91 -5.86
C SER A 228 29.31 -22.16 -6.67
N ARG A 229 28.35 -22.75 -7.40
CA ARG A 229 28.59 -23.91 -8.27
C ARG A 229 29.50 -23.58 -9.45
N SER A 230 29.27 -22.46 -10.12
CA SER A 230 30.11 -22.01 -11.25
C SER A 230 31.57 -21.75 -10.83
N SER A 231 31.79 -21.26 -9.60
CA SER A 231 33.15 -21.05 -9.07
C SER A 231 33.92 -22.34 -8.76
N ILE A 232 33.21 -23.46 -8.60
CA ILE A 232 33.80 -24.78 -8.33
C ILE A 232 34.13 -25.51 -9.64
N GLN A 233 33.33 -25.35 -10.69
CA GLN A 233 33.55 -25.98 -12.00
C GLN A 233 34.59 -25.28 -12.88
N GLY A 234 34.95 -24.03 -12.56
CA GLY A 234 35.94 -23.24 -13.31
C GLY A 234 37.37 -23.27 -12.73
N ARG A 235 37.67 -24.16 -11.78
CA ARG A 235 39.00 -24.40 -11.21
C ARG A 235 39.45 -25.82 -11.51
#